data_AF-A0A924DVC6-F1
#
_entry.id   AF-A0A924DVC6-F1
#
_cell.length_a   1.000
_cell.length_b   1.000
_cell.length_c   1.000
_cell.angle_alpha   90.00
_cell.angle_beta   90.00
_cell.angle_gamma   90.00
#
_symmetry.space_group_name_H-M   'P 1'
#
loop_
_entity.id
_entity.type
_entity.pdbx_description
1 polymer ?
#
loop_
_entity_poly.entity_id
_entity_poly.type
_entity_poly.pdbx_seq_one_letter_code
_entity_poly.pdbx_strand_id
1 'polypeptide(L)'
;MMGLSGTPAVSDPVLDDDGDLWLARAYNFRIHEKRYTLFKVKGEPYRHVLLRAVAVFLYAPVYDTLTIDTPLFRNKYKADVAAFDYANDPLFWAECGETAADTLEFIVKHTGARDIAWIDSTPIGQMEAFARKAMHFKYLDKMTLVSVPDDALQYVDPDHFWLDERDLTRFFF
;
A
#
# COMPACT_ATOMS: atom_id res chain seq x y z
N MET A 1 47.45 32.61 -13.29
CA MET A 1 47.11 31.20 -13.59
C MET A 1 47.16 30.46 -12.26
N MET A 2 46.13 29.81 -11.73
CA MET A 2 44.85 29.33 -12.24
C MET A 2 43.81 29.51 -11.12
N GLY A 3 42.59 29.86 -11.47
CA GLY A 3 41.45 29.85 -10.56
C GLY A 3 40.44 28.80 -10.99
N LEU A 4 39.61 28.42 -10.00
CA LEU A 4 38.32 27.73 -10.08
C LEU A 4 38.35 26.20 -10.01
N SER A 5 38.46 25.67 -8.78
CA SER A 5 37.73 24.46 -8.40
C SER A 5 36.30 24.86 -8.05
N GLY A 6 35.38 24.76 -9.01
CA GLY A 6 33.96 24.85 -8.73
C GLY A 6 33.47 23.49 -8.22
N THR A 7 33.22 23.37 -6.92
CA THR A 7 32.41 22.26 -6.40
C THR A 7 31.03 22.36 -7.06
N PRO A 8 30.49 21.32 -7.70
CA PRO A 8 29.15 21.39 -8.27
C PRO A 8 28.15 21.70 -7.15
N ALA A 9 27.29 22.68 -7.38
CA ALA A 9 26.20 23.02 -6.46
C ALA A 9 25.31 21.78 -6.28
N VAL A 10 25.12 21.37 -5.03
CA VAL A 10 24.13 20.36 -4.68
C VAL A 10 22.77 20.97 -4.99
N SER A 11 22.05 20.42 -5.96
CA SER A 11 20.67 20.83 -6.24
C SER A 11 19.80 20.60 -5.02
N ASP A 12 18.84 21.50 -4.79
CA ASP A 12 17.87 21.35 -3.70
C ASP A 12 17.19 19.96 -3.74
N PRO A 13 16.92 19.37 -2.57
CA PRO A 13 16.26 18.07 -2.50
C PRO A 13 14.86 18.14 -3.12
N VAL A 14 14.55 17.18 -3.99
CA VAL A 14 13.20 17.01 -4.53
C VAL A 14 12.34 16.36 -3.45
N LEU A 15 11.24 17.03 -3.09
CA LEU A 15 10.22 16.52 -2.17
C LEU A 15 9.04 15.96 -2.96
N ASP A 16 8.32 14.99 -2.40
CA ASP A 16 7.02 14.53 -2.91
C ASP A 16 5.89 15.45 -2.43
N ASP A 17 4.66 15.14 -2.85
CA ASP A 17 3.46 15.88 -2.47
C ASP A 17 3.20 15.83 -0.95
N ASP A 18 3.81 14.86 -0.24
CA ASP A 18 3.74 14.70 1.21
C ASP A 18 4.89 15.42 1.95
N GLY A 19 5.76 16.14 1.22
CA GLY A 19 6.89 16.88 1.79
C GLY A 19 8.09 16.00 2.19
N ASP A 20 8.13 14.73 1.79
CA ASP A 20 9.21 13.79 2.05
C ASP A 20 10.14 13.65 0.85
N LEU A 21 11.37 13.20 1.08
CA LEU A 21 12.39 13.12 0.02
C LEU A 21 11.98 12.10 -1.07
N TRP A 22 12.16 12.46 -2.34
CA TRP A 22 11.95 11.58 -3.51
C TRP A 22 13.03 10.47 -3.65
N LEU A 23 13.47 9.92 -2.52
CA LEU A 23 14.57 8.96 -2.40
C LEU A 23 14.08 7.64 -1.82
N ALA A 24 14.79 6.57 -2.13
CA ALA A 24 14.54 5.28 -1.51
C ALA A 24 14.91 5.33 -0.02
N ARG A 25 14.02 4.82 0.85
CA ARG A 25 14.20 4.88 2.30
C ARG A 25 13.44 3.76 3.01
N ALA A 26 14.01 3.27 4.11
CA ALA A 26 13.34 2.34 5.00
C ALA A 26 12.66 3.10 6.15
N TYR A 27 11.43 2.72 6.46
CA TYR A 27 10.63 3.22 7.57
C TYR A 27 10.29 2.06 8.48
N ASN A 28 10.52 2.21 9.79
CA ASN A 28 10.28 1.15 10.76
C ASN A 28 9.04 1.50 11.57
N PHE A 29 7.96 0.76 11.37
CA PHE A 29 6.70 0.95 12.06
C PHE A 29 6.56 -0.04 13.22
N ARG A 30 5.99 0.41 14.35
CA ARG A 30 5.53 -0.48 15.41
C ARG A 30 4.01 -0.66 15.33
N ILE A 31 3.59 -1.88 14.98
CA ILE A 31 2.18 -2.24 14.75
C ILE A 31 1.86 -3.53 15.51
N HIS A 32 0.82 -3.53 16.35
CA HIS A 32 0.43 -4.69 17.18
C HIS A 32 1.61 -5.32 17.94
N GLU A 33 2.44 -4.48 18.57
CA GLU A 33 3.67 -4.85 19.30
C GLU A 33 4.81 -5.45 18.45
N LYS A 34 4.59 -5.65 17.14
CA LYS A 34 5.60 -6.10 16.18
C LYS A 34 6.23 -4.91 15.47
N ARG A 35 7.47 -5.09 15.00
CA ARG A 35 8.15 -4.10 14.14
C ARG A 35 8.08 -4.55 12.69
N TYR A 36 7.69 -3.63 11.83
CA TYR A 36 7.65 -3.83 10.38
C TYR A 36 8.54 -2.80 9.71
N THR A 37 9.38 -3.24 8.79
CA THR A 37 10.18 -2.35 7.96
C THR A 37 9.54 -2.25 6.59
N LEU A 38 9.10 -1.05 6.22
CA LEU A 38 8.54 -0.75 4.91
C LEU A 38 9.55 0.06 4.10
N PHE A 39 9.69 -0.27 2.82
CA PHE A 39 10.63 0.38 1.93
C PHE A 39 9.90 1.28 0.94
N LYS A 40 10.16 2.58 1.02
CA LYS A 40 9.85 3.53 -0.03
C LYS A 40 10.83 3.33 -1.17
N VAL A 41 10.35 3.08 -2.38
CA VAL A 41 11.20 3.09 -3.57
C VAL A 41 11.37 4.51 -4.11
N LYS A 42 12.41 4.74 -4.92
CA LYS A 42 12.63 6.06 -5.50
C LYS A 42 11.44 6.46 -6.38
N GLY A 43 10.81 7.59 -6.05
CA GLY A 43 9.66 8.13 -6.78
C GLY A 43 8.30 7.60 -6.38
N GLU A 44 8.26 6.74 -5.37
CA GLU A 44 7.03 6.45 -4.64
C GLU A 44 6.75 7.59 -3.65
N PRO A 45 5.51 8.07 -3.52
CA PRO A 45 5.14 9.06 -2.50
C PRO A 45 5.11 8.42 -1.12
N TYR A 46 5.44 9.18 -0.07
CA TYR A 46 5.42 8.67 1.29
C TYR A 46 4.04 8.16 1.72
N ARG A 47 2.94 8.74 1.21
CA ARG A 47 1.58 8.23 1.47
C ARG A 47 1.42 6.75 1.16
N HIS A 48 2.09 6.22 0.13
CA HIS A 48 1.99 4.81 -0.25
C HIS A 48 2.60 3.91 0.84
N VAL A 49 3.70 4.34 1.45
CA VAL A 49 4.30 3.69 2.62
C VAL A 49 3.31 3.66 3.79
N LEU A 50 2.63 4.79 4.03
CA LEU A 50 1.63 4.89 5.10
C LEU A 50 0.44 3.96 4.85
N LEU A 51 -0.09 3.91 3.62
CA LEU A 51 -1.18 3.00 3.24
C LEU A 51 -0.80 1.53 3.41
N ARG A 52 0.44 1.16 3.07
CA ARG A 52 0.97 -0.19 3.36
C ARG A 52 1.04 -0.48 4.87
N ALA A 53 1.44 0.51 5.67
CA ALA A 53 1.43 0.37 7.12
C ALA A 53 -0.01 0.20 7.66
N VAL A 54 -0.99 0.94 7.11
CA VAL A 54 -2.41 0.76 7.43
C VAL A 54 -2.88 -0.64 7.05
N ALA A 55 -2.50 -1.15 5.87
CA ALA A 55 -2.81 -2.52 5.48
C ALA A 55 -2.29 -3.55 6.50
N VAL A 56 -1.03 -3.41 6.94
CA VAL A 56 -0.45 -4.26 7.99
C VAL A 56 -1.23 -4.14 9.30
N PHE A 57 -1.59 -2.92 9.72
CA PHE A 57 -2.40 -2.69 10.92
C PHE A 57 -3.75 -3.40 10.85
N LEU A 58 -4.45 -3.35 9.72
CA LEU A 58 -5.76 -3.97 9.59
C LEU A 58 -5.70 -5.51 9.52
N TYR A 59 -4.68 -6.05 8.84
CA TYR A 59 -4.69 -7.45 8.43
C TYR A 59 -3.69 -8.35 9.16
N ALA A 60 -2.67 -7.81 9.83
CA ALA A 60 -1.75 -8.63 10.63
C ALA A 60 -2.43 -9.42 11.77
N PRO A 61 -3.52 -8.94 12.41
CA PRO A 61 -4.27 -9.76 13.38
C PRO A 61 -5.03 -10.94 12.76
N VAL A 62 -5.27 -10.91 11.44
CA VAL A 62 -6.04 -11.92 10.70
C VAL A 62 -5.12 -12.94 10.02
N TYR A 63 -3.96 -12.49 9.55
CA TYR A 63 -2.99 -13.31 8.82
C TYR A 63 -1.63 -13.31 9.51
N ASP A 64 -1.30 -14.40 10.20
CA ASP A 64 -0.01 -14.55 10.88
C ASP A 64 1.19 -14.60 9.93
N THR A 65 0.97 -14.97 8.66
CA THR A 65 1.99 -15.07 7.61
C THR A 65 2.05 -13.82 6.72
N LEU A 66 1.55 -12.68 7.19
CA LEU A 66 1.52 -11.44 6.43
C LEU A 66 2.94 -10.94 6.13
N THR A 67 3.19 -10.65 4.85
CA THR A 67 4.45 -10.19 4.30
C THR A 67 4.24 -8.92 3.47
N ILE A 68 5.21 -8.02 3.53
CA ILE A 68 5.20 -6.73 2.83
C ILE A 68 6.16 -6.81 1.65
N ASP A 69 5.85 -6.10 0.57
CA ASP A 69 6.71 -6.01 -0.61
C ASP A 69 7.09 -7.40 -1.13
N THR A 70 6.12 -8.30 -1.18
CA THR A 70 6.39 -9.72 -1.42
C THR A 70 6.58 -9.98 -2.91
N PRO A 71 7.79 -10.34 -3.37
CA PRO A 71 7.98 -10.76 -4.75
C PRO A 71 7.20 -12.05 -4.99
N LEU A 72 6.54 -12.15 -6.13
CA LEU A 72 5.86 -13.38 -6.53
C LEU A 72 6.71 -14.16 -7.51
N PHE A 73 6.71 -15.47 -7.33
CA PHE A 73 7.43 -16.39 -8.21
C PHE A 73 6.67 -16.65 -9.53
N ARG A 74 5.40 -16.24 -9.68
CA ARG A 74 4.54 -16.64 -10.82
C ARG A 74 3.56 -15.60 -11.40
N ASN A 75 3.40 -14.41 -10.81
CA ASN A 75 2.41 -13.42 -11.25
C ASN A 75 3.06 -12.18 -11.88
N LYS A 76 2.31 -11.51 -12.78
CA LYS A 76 2.74 -10.27 -13.45
C LYS A 76 2.91 -9.10 -12.47
N TYR A 77 2.03 -9.04 -11.46
CA TYR A 77 2.00 -7.98 -10.46
C TYR A 77 2.50 -8.49 -9.13
N LYS A 78 3.06 -7.58 -8.33
CA LYS A 78 3.59 -7.81 -7.00
C LYS A 78 2.63 -7.16 -6.00
N ALA A 79 2.17 -7.92 -5.01
CA ALA A 79 1.34 -7.36 -3.95
C ALA A 79 2.16 -6.43 -3.07
N ASP A 80 1.54 -5.33 -2.64
CA ASP A 80 2.09 -4.46 -1.61
C ASP A 80 2.12 -5.17 -0.25
N VAL A 81 1.04 -5.86 0.09
CA VAL A 81 0.91 -6.70 1.28
C VAL A 81 0.19 -7.98 0.91
N ALA A 82 0.71 -9.12 1.34
CA ALA A 82 0.11 -10.42 1.06
C ALA A 82 0.27 -11.38 2.23
N ALA A 83 -0.49 -12.46 2.24
CA ALA A 83 -0.26 -13.59 3.12
C ALA A 83 -0.40 -14.89 2.33
N PHE A 84 0.39 -15.89 2.69
CA PHE A 84 0.41 -17.18 2.01
C PHE A 84 0.26 -18.31 3.02
N ASP A 85 -0.30 -19.43 2.58
CA ASP A 85 -0.32 -20.65 3.38
C ASP A 85 1.00 -21.42 3.28
N TYR A 86 1.06 -22.60 3.92
CA TYR A 86 2.25 -23.45 3.89
C TYR A 86 2.59 -24.03 2.50
N ALA A 87 1.64 -24.03 1.57
CA ALA A 87 1.85 -24.46 0.18
C ALA A 87 2.30 -23.29 -0.73
N ASN A 88 2.44 -22.08 -0.18
CA ASN A 88 2.62 -20.82 -0.90
C ASN A 88 1.42 -20.41 -1.77
N ASP A 89 0.23 -20.89 -1.45
CA ASP A 89 -1.00 -20.38 -2.07
C ASP A 89 -1.41 -19.07 -1.37
N PRO A 90 -1.79 -18.04 -2.13
CA PRO A 90 -2.15 -16.74 -1.55
C PRO A 90 -3.45 -16.86 -0.74
N LEU A 91 -3.37 -16.50 0.53
CA LEU A 91 -4.52 -16.33 1.41
C LEU A 91 -5.09 -14.92 1.30
N PHE A 92 -4.20 -13.93 1.24
CA PHE A 92 -4.56 -12.52 1.22
C PHE A 92 -3.72 -11.75 0.21
N TRP A 93 -4.34 -10.74 -0.40
CA TRP A 93 -3.69 -9.82 -1.32
C TRP A 93 -4.21 -8.39 -1.13
N ALA A 94 -3.32 -7.44 -0.89
CA ALA A 94 -3.65 -6.03 -0.86
C ALA A 94 -2.81 -5.22 -1.85
N GLU A 95 -3.49 -4.31 -2.55
CA GLU A 95 -2.90 -3.21 -3.30
C GLU A 95 -3.15 -1.91 -2.53
N CYS A 96 -2.11 -1.09 -2.41
CA CYS A 96 -2.15 0.19 -1.73
C CYS A 96 -1.96 1.34 -2.73
N GLY A 97 -2.72 2.42 -2.56
CA GLY A 97 -2.57 3.61 -3.39
C GLY A 97 -3.30 3.51 -4.74
N GLU A 98 -2.88 4.38 -5.65
CA GLU A 98 -3.47 4.52 -6.97
C GLU A 98 -3.18 3.26 -7.80
N THR A 99 -4.24 2.51 -8.12
CA THR A 99 -4.13 1.26 -8.85
C THR A 99 -4.90 1.33 -10.16
N ALA A 100 -4.26 0.89 -11.25
CA ALA A 100 -4.88 0.85 -12.57
C ALA A 100 -5.98 -0.22 -12.67
N ALA A 101 -6.98 0.02 -13.52
CA ALA A 101 -8.13 -0.87 -13.70
C ALA A 101 -7.72 -2.28 -14.16
N ASP A 102 -6.74 -2.39 -15.05
CA ASP A 102 -6.22 -3.66 -15.56
C ASP A 102 -5.47 -4.45 -14.47
N THR A 103 -4.78 -3.76 -13.56
CA THR A 103 -4.13 -4.37 -12.40
C THR A 103 -5.17 -4.97 -11.46
N LEU A 104 -6.19 -4.20 -11.05
CA LEU A 104 -7.27 -4.71 -10.19
C LEU A 104 -7.98 -5.90 -10.83
N GLU A 105 -8.34 -5.78 -12.12
CA GLU A 105 -9.01 -6.84 -12.84
C GLU A 105 -8.14 -8.11 -12.95
N PHE A 106 -6.84 -7.95 -13.20
CA PHE A 106 -5.91 -9.07 -13.22
C PHE A 106 -5.86 -9.75 -11.84
N ILE A 107 -5.74 -8.97 -10.77
CA ILE A 107 -5.58 -9.49 -9.41
C ILE A 107 -6.79 -10.35 -9.03
N VAL A 108 -8.00 -9.84 -9.18
CA VAL A 108 -9.22 -10.57 -8.83
C VAL A 108 -9.46 -11.83 -9.68
N LYS A 109 -8.92 -11.86 -10.90
CA LYS A 109 -9.04 -13.00 -11.83
C LYS A 109 -7.99 -14.07 -11.62
N HIS A 110 -6.76 -13.69 -11.26
CA HIS A 110 -5.59 -14.56 -11.48
C HIS A 110 -4.77 -14.84 -10.23
N THR A 111 -4.92 -14.11 -9.14
CA THR A 111 -4.13 -14.39 -7.93
C THR A 111 -4.60 -15.65 -7.23
N GLY A 112 -5.90 -15.94 -7.27
CA GLY A 112 -6.49 -17.03 -6.50
C GLY A 112 -6.52 -16.73 -4.99
N ALA A 113 -6.21 -15.50 -4.57
CA ALA A 113 -6.26 -15.08 -3.19
C ALA A 113 -7.68 -15.26 -2.63
N ARG A 114 -7.77 -15.77 -1.40
CA ARG A 114 -9.06 -15.94 -0.72
C ARG A 114 -9.71 -14.59 -0.46
N ASP A 115 -8.92 -13.64 0.04
CA ASP A 115 -9.35 -12.29 0.37
C ASP A 115 -8.49 -11.27 -0.38
N ILE A 116 -9.13 -10.29 -1.02
CA ILE A 116 -8.46 -9.21 -1.76
C ILE A 116 -8.88 -7.87 -1.18
N ALA A 117 -7.94 -6.95 -1.02
CA ALA A 117 -8.20 -5.58 -0.58
C ALA A 117 -7.57 -4.55 -1.52
N TRP A 118 -8.29 -3.45 -1.75
CA TRP A 118 -7.72 -2.24 -2.32
C TRP A 118 -7.83 -1.12 -1.29
N ILE A 119 -6.69 -0.56 -0.91
CA ILE A 119 -6.55 0.40 0.18
C ILE A 119 -6.00 1.70 -0.39
N ASP A 120 -6.76 2.78 -0.35
CA ASP A 120 -6.35 4.05 -0.95
C ASP A 120 -6.98 5.25 -0.22
N SER A 121 -6.48 6.45 -0.47
CA SER A 121 -7.06 7.68 0.08
C SER A 121 -8.30 8.19 -0.67
N THR A 122 -8.59 7.64 -1.84
CA THR A 122 -9.77 8.00 -2.64
C THR A 122 -11.05 7.76 -1.83
N PRO A 123 -12.03 8.69 -1.85
CA PRO A 123 -13.31 8.48 -1.19
C PRO A 123 -13.99 7.18 -1.63
N ILE A 124 -14.54 6.43 -0.67
CA ILE A 124 -15.05 5.06 -0.92
C ILE A 124 -16.02 4.96 -2.10
N GLY A 125 -16.91 5.94 -2.29
CA GLY A 125 -17.88 5.94 -3.39
C GLY A 125 -17.24 6.10 -4.77
N GLN A 126 -16.09 6.80 -4.84
CA GLN A 126 -15.30 6.90 -6.08
C GLN A 126 -14.54 5.59 -6.35
N MET A 127 -13.97 4.97 -5.32
CA MET A 127 -13.36 3.64 -5.43
C MET A 127 -14.38 2.60 -5.90
N GLU A 128 -15.58 2.61 -5.33
CA GLU A 128 -16.67 1.71 -5.72
C GLU A 128 -17.08 1.93 -7.18
N ALA A 129 -17.32 3.18 -7.58
CA ALA A 129 -17.68 3.51 -8.96
C ALA A 129 -16.58 3.11 -9.95
N PHE A 130 -15.31 3.30 -9.59
CA PHE A 130 -14.17 2.86 -10.38
C PHE A 130 -14.14 1.34 -10.51
N ALA A 131 -14.22 0.61 -9.40
CA ALA A 131 -14.19 -0.85 -9.38
C ALA A 131 -15.34 -1.47 -10.21
N ARG A 132 -16.56 -0.94 -10.08
CA ARG A 132 -17.73 -1.38 -10.88
C ARG A 132 -17.55 -1.14 -12.38
N LYS A 133 -16.82 -0.10 -12.75
CA LYS A 133 -16.51 0.20 -14.16
C LYS A 133 -15.34 -0.64 -14.69
N ALA A 134 -14.35 -0.90 -13.84
CA ALA A 134 -13.11 -1.58 -14.19
C ALA A 134 -13.26 -3.11 -14.29
N MET A 135 -14.17 -3.70 -13.51
CA MET A 135 -14.23 -5.15 -13.31
C MET A 135 -15.62 -5.72 -13.51
N HIS A 136 -15.68 -6.98 -13.96
CA HIS A 136 -16.93 -7.71 -14.08
C HIS A 136 -17.52 -8.03 -12.69
N PHE A 137 -18.84 -7.84 -12.52
CA PHE A 137 -19.52 -7.90 -11.21
C PHE A 137 -19.24 -9.17 -10.39
N LYS A 138 -19.11 -10.33 -11.04
CA LYS A 138 -18.81 -11.63 -10.42
C LYS A 138 -17.46 -11.73 -9.68
N TYR A 139 -16.62 -10.71 -9.79
CA TYR A 139 -15.32 -10.63 -9.11
C TYR A 139 -15.28 -9.57 -8.02
N LEU A 140 -16.31 -8.72 -7.95
CA LEU A 140 -16.36 -7.62 -6.98
C LEU A 140 -16.54 -8.15 -5.55
N ASP A 141 -17.30 -9.23 -5.39
CA ASP A 141 -17.56 -9.93 -4.12
C ASP A 141 -16.29 -10.47 -3.43
N LYS A 142 -15.19 -10.62 -4.18
CA LYS A 142 -13.89 -11.06 -3.64
C LYS A 142 -13.04 -9.93 -3.08
N MET A 143 -13.45 -8.68 -3.28
CA MET A 143 -12.63 -7.52 -2.98
C MET A 143 -13.26 -6.64 -1.90
N THR A 144 -12.47 -6.27 -0.92
CA THR A 144 -12.80 -5.24 0.06
C THR A 144 -12.17 -3.92 -0.37
N LEU A 145 -12.95 -2.85 -0.36
CA LEU A 145 -12.43 -1.50 -0.54
C LEU A 145 -12.20 -0.88 0.83
N VAL A 146 -11.05 -0.25 1.02
CA VAL A 146 -10.71 0.49 2.24
C VAL A 146 -10.29 1.90 1.84
N SER A 147 -11.12 2.87 2.19
CA SER A 147 -10.80 4.29 2.02
C SER A 147 -10.16 4.81 3.31
N VAL A 148 -8.99 5.40 3.19
CA VAL A 148 -8.19 5.98 4.27
C VAL A 148 -8.08 7.49 4.02
N PRO A 149 -8.93 8.34 4.62
CA PRO A 149 -8.84 9.78 4.42
C PRO A 149 -7.42 10.33 4.64
N ASP A 150 -6.98 11.29 3.82
CA ASP A 150 -5.61 11.82 3.92
C ASP A 150 -5.31 12.42 5.30
N ASP A 151 -6.31 13.01 5.96
CA ASP A 151 -6.18 13.50 7.32
C ASP A 151 -6.09 12.38 8.36
N ALA A 152 -6.55 11.17 8.07
CA ALA A 152 -6.36 10.01 8.95
C ALA A 152 -4.90 9.50 8.91
N LEU A 153 -4.19 9.70 7.78
CA LEU A 153 -2.78 9.29 7.65
C LEU A 153 -1.85 10.06 8.60
N GLN A 154 -2.27 11.23 9.10
CA GLN A 154 -1.51 11.97 10.12
C GLN A 154 -1.40 11.20 11.45
N TYR A 155 -2.25 10.20 11.68
CA TYR A 155 -2.23 9.33 12.87
C TYR A 155 -1.36 8.08 12.67
N VAL A 156 -0.66 7.99 11.55
CA VAL A 156 0.24 6.90 11.20
C VAL A 156 1.69 7.39 11.24
N ASP A 157 2.39 7.03 12.30
CA ASP A 157 3.80 7.35 12.53
C ASP A 157 4.60 6.04 12.74
N PRO A 158 5.86 5.96 12.26
CA PRO A 158 6.81 4.91 12.62
C PRO A 158 6.77 4.44 14.09
N ASP A 159 6.67 5.36 15.05
CA ASP A 159 6.69 5.02 16.47
C ASP A 159 5.29 4.80 17.08
N HIS A 160 4.25 5.33 16.43
CA HIS A 160 2.89 5.35 16.94
C HIS A 160 1.82 5.16 15.85
N PHE A 161 0.98 4.15 16.05
CA PHE A 161 -0.25 3.95 15.28
C PHE A 161 -1.45 4.35 16.15
N TRP A 162 -2.07 5.49 15.86
CA TRP A 162 -3.24 5.99 16.60
C TRP A 162 -4.54 5.89 15.80
N LEU A 163 -4.48 5.20 14.66
CA LEU A 163 -5.60 4.91 13.79
C LEU A 163 -6.57 3.91 14.44
N ASP A 164 -7.86 4.23 14.43
CA ASP A 164 -8.96 3.35 14.82
C ASP A 164 -9.75 2.89 13.58
N GLU A 165 -10.49 1.78 13.67
CA GLU A 165 -11.34 1.33 12.56
C GLU A 165 -12.40 2.38 12.18
N ARG A 166 -12.78 3.27 13.10
CA ARG A 166 -13.72 4.39 12.85
C ARG A 166 -13.12 5.51 12.00
N ASP A 167 -11.81 5.59 11.90
CA ASP A 167 -11.10 6.56 11.05
C ASP A 167 -11.06 6.10 9.59
N LEU A 168 -11.58 4.90 9.31
CA LEU A 168 -11.57 4.25 8.02
C LEU A 168 -12.99 3.99 7.51
N THR A 169 -13.14 3.93 6.19
CA THR A 169 -14.39 3.45 5.58
C THR A 169 -14.12 2.17 4.80
N ARG A 170 -14.79 1.07 5.19
CA ARG A 170 -14.73 -0.21 4.48
C ARG A 170 -16.02 -0.42 3.68
N PHE A 171 -15.87 -0.98 2.49
CA PHE A 171 -16.98 -1.40 1.66
C PHE A 171 -16.77 -2.83 1.17
N PHE A 172 -17.85 -3.62 1.26
CA PHE A 172 -17.93 -5.01 0.81
C PHE A 172 -19.01 -5.08 -0.27
N PHE A 173 -18.73 -5.75 -1.38
CA PHE A 173 -19.62 -5.85 -2.54
C PHE A 173 -20.73 -6.89 -2.37
#